data_AF-A0A532DQN1-F1
#
_entry.id   AF-A0A532DQN1-F1
#
_cell.length_a   1.000
_cell.length_b   1.000
_cell.length_c   1.000
_cell.angle_alpha   90.00
_cell.angle_beta   90.00
_cell.angle_gamma   90.00
#
_symmetry.space_group_name_H-M   'P 1'
#
loop_
_entity.id
_entity.type
_entity.pdbx_description
1 polymer ?
#
loop_
_entity_poly.entity_id
_entity_poly.type
_entity_poly.pdbx_seq_one_letter_code
_entity_poly.pdbx_strand_id
1 'polypeptide(L)'
;MQSVRLSVAWVIAGISLTALGLLLLTGQQFNAKAQEPKRFQYMIVEVLPDTQNMQTKLNEFGASGWELVAVPMGNMTEPRLIFKK
;
A
#
# COMPACT_ATOMS: atom_id res chain seq x y z
N MET A 1 40.57 43.81 12.34
CA MET A 1 39.88 42.60 12.88
C MET A 1 38.41 42.49 12.48
N GLN A 2 37.63 43.59 12.38
CA GLN A 2 36.21 43.53 11.98
C GLN A 2 35.98 43.10 10.52
N SER A 3 36.80 43.56 9.58
CA SER A 3 36.73 43.18 8.16
C SER A 3 36.92 41.67 7.93
N VAL A 4 37.82 41.05 8.69
CA VAL A 4 38.08 39.60 8.66
C VAL A 4 36.87 38.82 9.17
N ARG A 5 36.21 39.29 10.23
CA ARG A 5 34.99 38.67 10.76
C ARG A 5 33.82 38.75 9.78
N LEU A 6 33.70 39.89 9.09
CA LEU A 6 32.69 40.11 8.05
C LEU A 6 32.92 39.19 6.84
N SER A 7 34.17 39.06 6.39
CA SER A 7 34.55 38.14 5.30
C SER A 7 34.23 36.69 5.64
N VAL A 8 34.54 36.24 6.85
CA VAL A 8 34.23 34.88 7.31
C VAL A 8 32.72 34.64 7.39
N ALA A 9 31.95 35.63 7.84
CA ALA A 9 30.49 35.52 7.91
C ALA A 9 29.84 35.32 6.53
N TRP A 10 30.34 36.01 5.49
CA TRP A 10 29.85 35.85 4.12
C TRP A 10 30.16 34.47 3.54
N VAL A 11 31.33 33.91 3.86
CA VAL A 11 31.70 32.55 3.44
C VAL A 11 30.78 31.52 4.09
N ILE A 12 30.50 31.65 5.38
CA ILE A 12 29.58 30.74 6.11
C ILE A 12 28.16 30.83 5.53
N ALA A 13 27.67 32.03 5.24
CA ALA A 13 26.36 32.25 4.65
C ALA A 13 26.24 31.61 3.24
N GLY A 14 27.31 31.68 2.43
CA GLY A 14 27.34 31.01 1.13
C GLY A 14 27.30 29.49 1.24
N ILE A 15 28.06 28.92 2.18
CA ILE A 15 28.11 27.47 2.41
C ILE A 15 26.76 26.96 2.96
N SER A 16 26.12 27.69 3.87
CA SER A 16 24.84 27.28 4.43
C SER A 16 23.72 27.33 3.38
N LEU A 17 23.71 28.36 2.52
CA LEU A 17 22.71 28.50 1.46
C LEU A 17 22.86 27.42 0.38
N THR A 18 24.09 27.08 0.01
CA THR A 18 24.38 26.00 -0.95
C THR A 18 24.03 24.62 -0.38
N ALA A 19 24.37 24.35 0.88
CA ALA A 19 23.99 23.11 1.56
C ALA A 19 22.47 22.96 1.68
N LEU A 20 21.75 24.03 2.01
CA LEU A 20 20.29 24.05 2.07
C LEU A 20 19.66 23.83 0.69
N GLY A 21 20.19 24.48 -0.36
CA GLY A 21 19.74 24.28 -1.73
C GLY A 21 19.92 22.83 -2.19
N LEU A 22 21.05 22.19 -1.86
CA LEU A 22 21.30 20.79 -2.18
C LEU A 22 20.34 19.85 -1.42
N LEU A 23 20.11 20.11 -0.13
CA LEU A 23 19.15 19.36 0.69
C LEU A 23 17.73 19.46 0.14
N LEU A 24 17.31 20.63 -0.34
CA LEU A 24 15.98 20.81 -0.94
C LEU A 24 15.84 20.06 -2.26
N LEU A 25 16.91 19.99 -3.07
CA LEU A 25 16.93 19.21 -4.31
C LEU A 25 16.87 17.70 -4.06
N THR A 26 17.51 17.20 -3.01
CA THR A 26 17.54 15.77 -2.67
C THR A 26 16.39 15.32 -1.75
N GLY A 27 15.80 16.25 -0.98
CA GLY A 27 14.83 15.95 0.08
C GLY A 27 13.40 15.66 -0.40
N GLN A 28 13.11 15.88 -1.68
CA GLN A 28 11.73 15.83 -2.18
C GLN A 28 11.29 14.46 -2.75
N GLN A 29 12.05 13.39 -2.51
CA GLN A 29 11.70 12.05 -3.01
C GLN A 29 11.07 11.11 -1.98
N PHE A 30 10.48 11.65 -0.92
CA PHE A 30 9.48 10.90 -0.15
C PHE A 30 8.10 11.20 -0.73
N ASN A 31 7.88 10.73 -1.97
CA ASN A 31 6.56 10.21 -2.28
C ASN A 31 6.34 9.10 -1.26
N ALA A 32 5.69 9.41 -0.12
CA ALA A 32 5.00 8.39 0.63
C ALA A 32 4.23 7.64 -0.44
N LYS A 33 4.64 6.38 -0.72
CA LYS A 33 3.91 5.57 -1.68
C LYS A 33 2.51 5.58 -1.13
N ALA A 34 1.63 6.39 -1.73
CA ALA A 34 0.22 6.38 -1.44
C ALA A 34 -0.11 4.92 -1.65
N GLN A 35 -0.27 4.21 -0.54
CA GLN A 35 -0.37 2.78 -0.51
C GLN A 35 -1.52 2.50 -1.46
N GLU A 36 -1.19 1.99 -2.66
CA GLU A 36 -2.16 1.93 -3.74
C GLU A 36 -3.43 1.33 -3.15
N PRO A 37 -4.62 1.94 -3.37
CA PRO A 37 -5.85 1.48 -2.73
C PRO A 37 -5.89 -0.03 -2.91
N LYS A 38 -5.79 -0.76 -1.78
CA LYS A 38 -5.44 -2.19 -1.77
C LYS A 38 -6.29 -2.86 -2.83
N ARG A 39 -5.66 -3.28 -3.94
CA ARG A 39 -6.36 -3.78 -5.12
C ARG A 39 -6.89 -5.16 -4.77
N PHE A 40 -8.06 -5.16 -4.15
CA PHE A 40 -8.70 -6.38 -3.75
C PHE A 40 -9.26 -7.04 -5.00
N GLN A 41 -8.70 -8.20 -5.35
CA GLN A 41 -9.31 -9.05 -6.37
C GLN A 41 -10.43 -9.83 -5.69
N TYR A 42 -11.65 -9.75 -6.22
CA TYR A 42 -12.78 -10.54 -5.75
C TYR A 42 -13.05 -11.66 -6.74
N MET A 43 -13.13 -12.90 -6.25
CA MET A 43 -13.53 -14.04 -7.06
C MET A 43 -14.76 -14.71 -6.46
N ILE A 44 -15.82 -14.82 -7.26
CA ILE A 44 -17.06 -15.49 -6.88
C ILE A 44 -16.99 -16.90 -7.44
N VAL A 45 -17.02 -17.89 -6.56
CA VAL A 45 -17.05 -19.30 -6.92
C VAL A 45 -18.42 -19.83 -6.57
N GLU A 46 -19.19 -20.17 -7.60
CA GLU A 46 -20.45 -20.89 -7.46
C GLU A 46 -20.12 -22.33 -7.08
N VAL A 47 -20.69 -22.80 -5.98
CA VAL A 47 -20.47 -24.17 -5.50
C VAL A 47 -21.82 -24.83 -5.37
N LEU A 48 -21.89 -26.11 -5.74
CA LEU A 48 -23.07 -26.93 -5.46
C LEU A 48 -23.33 -26.94 -3.94
N PRO A 49 -24.59 -27.06 -3.50
CA PRO A 49 -24.97 -27.07 -2.09
C PRO A 49 -24.55 -28.36 -1.35
N ASP A 50 -23.46 -29.00 -1.78
CA ASP A 50 -22.86 -30.14 -1.10
C ASP A 50 -21.68 -29.67 -0.23
N THR A 51 -21.55 -30.31 0.93
CA THR A 51 -20.57 -29.93 1.97
C THR A 51 -19.12 -30.29 1.62
N GLN A 52 -18.89 -31.31 0.79
CA GLN A 52 -17.55 -31.74 0.37
C GLN A 52 -16.96 -30.83 -0.70
N ASN A 53 -17.76 -30.43 -1.70
CA ASN A 53 -17.36 -29.49 -2.74
C ASN A 53 -17.08 -28.10 -2.17
N MET A 54 -17.89 -27.63 -1.21
CA MET A 54 -17.62 -26.39 -0.48
C MET A 54 -16.30 -26.47 0.29
N GLN A 55 -16.08 -27.53 1.06
CA GLN A 55 -14.85 -27.70 1.83
C GLN A 55 -13.60 -27.79 0.93
N THR A 56 -13.70 -28.50 -0.20
CA THR A 56 -12.60 -28.65 -1.15
C THR A 56 -12.20 -27.29 -1.73
N LYS A 57 -13.18 -26.47 -2.15
CA LYS A 57 -12.91 -25.13 -2.67
C LYS A 57 -12.36 -24.19 -1.60
N LEU A 58 -12.89 -24.23 -0.38
CA LEU A 58 -12.35 -23.44 0.74
C LEU A 58 -10.88 -23.76 1.02
N ASN A 59 -10.51 -25.03 1.02
CA ASN A 59 -9.14 -25.46 1.25
C ASN A 59 -8.21 -25.03 0.11
N GLU A 60 -8.66 -25.16 -1.15
CA GLU A 60 -7.91 -24.76 -2.35
C GLU A 60 -7.62 -23.25 -2.38
N PHE A 61 -8.64 -22.43 -2.11
CA PHE A 61 -8.50 -20.98 -2.09
C PHE A 61 -7.75 -20.47 -0.86
N GLY A 62 -7.99 -21.07 0.31
CA GLY A 62 -7.23 -20.78 1.53
C GLY A 62 -5.74 -21.06 1.38
N ALA A 63 -5.37 -22.20 0.79
CA ALA A 63 -3.97 -22.54 0.49
C ALA A 63 -3.32 -21.58 -0.53
N SER A 64 -4.12 -21.01 -1.42
CA SER A 64 -3.69 -20.04 -2.45
C SER A 64 -3.60 -18.58 -1.91
N GLY A 65 -3.86 -18.39 -0.61
CA GLY A 65 -3.78 -17.11 0.09
C GLY A 65 -4.99 -16.20 -0.14
N TRP A 66 -6.14 -16.77 -0.50
CA TRP A 66 -7.39 -16.04 -0.62
C TRP A 66 -8.19 -16.12 0.68
N GLU A 67 -8.75 -14.98 1.09
CA GLU A 67 -9.60 -14.88 2.28
C GLU A 67 -11.08 -15.05 1.89
N LEU A 68 -11.81 -15.86 2.65
CA LEU A 68 -13.27 -15.98 2.49
C LEU A 68 -13.95 -14.73 3.05
N VAL A 69 -14.74 -14.06 2.21
CA VAL A 69 -15.54 -12.89 2.60
C VAL A 69 -16.99 -13.33 2.76
N ALA A 70 -17.48 -13.30 4.00
CA ALA A 70 -18.89 -13.51 4.30
C ALA A 70 -19.68 -12.24 3.94
N VAL A 71 -20.29 -12.25 2.75
CA VAL A 71 -21.25 -11.20 2.35
C VAL A 71 -22.65 -11.69 2.71
N PRO A 72 -23.51 -10.87 3.34
CA PRO A 72 -24.91 -11.22 3.55
C PRO A 72 -25.58 -11.37 2.18
N MET A 73 -25.65 -12.61 1.72
CA MET A 73 -26.41 -13.00 0.54
C MET A 73 -27.87 -12.98 0.96
N GLY A 74 -28.68 -12.11 0.35
CA GLY A 74 -30.13 -12.11 0.58
C GLY A 74 -30.78 -13.43 0.11
N ASN A 75 -32.02 -13.39 -0.37
CA ASN A 75 -32.64 -14.58 -0.98
C ASN A 75 -31.95 -14.94 -2.32
N MET A 76 -30.83 -15.67 -2.25
CA MET A 76 -30.20 -16.31 -3.40
C MET A 76 -30.64 -17.76 -3.49
N THR A 77 -30.90 -18.22 -4.72
CA THR A 77 -31.30 -19.60 -5.02
C THR A 77 -30.15 -20.60 -4.97
N GLU A 78 -28.89 -20.13 -4.97
CA GLU A 78 -27.67 -20.95 -4.97
C GLU A 78 -26.58 -20.36 -4.05
N PRO A 79 -25.83 -21.20 -3.31
CA PRO A 79 -24.77 -20.73 -2.43
C PRO A 79 -23.51 -20.32 -3.22
N ARG A 80 -22.91 -19.19 -2.85
CA ARG A 80 -21.70 -18.65 -3.49
C ARG A 80 -20.63 -18.36 -2.45
N LEU A 81 -19.39 -18.72 -2.76
CA LEU A 81 -18.22 -18.36 -1.95
C LEU A 81 -17.53 -17.16 -2.59
N ILE A 82 -17.30 -16.10 -1.81
CA ILE A 82 -16.60 -14.90 -2.26
C ILE A 82 -15.22 -14.89 -1.65
N PHE A 83 -14.20 -14.82 -2.49
CA PHE A 83 -12.80 -14.79 -2.09
C PHE A 83 -12.15 -13.45 -2.39
N LYS A 84 -11.25 -13.00 -1.52
CA LYS A 84 -10.54 -11.72 -1.63
C LYS A 84 -9.03 -11.92 -1.46
N LYS A 85 -8.22 -11.25 -2.29
CA LYS A 85 -6.75 -11.21 -2.21
C LYS A 85 -6.26 -9.77 -2.36
#